data_AF-A0A497MGL2-F1
#
_entry.id   AF-A0A497MGL2-F1
#
_cell.length_a   1.000
_cell.length_b   1.000
_cell.length_c   1.000
_cell.angle_alpha   90.00
_cell.angle_beta   90.00
_cell.angle_gamma   90.00
#
_symmetry.space_group_name_H-M   'P 1'
#
loop_
_entity.id
_entity.type
_entity.pdbx_description
1 polymer ?
#
loop_
_entity_poly.entity_id
_entity_poly.type
_entity_poly.pdbx_seq_one_letter_code
_entity_poly.pdbx_strand_id
1 'polypeptide(L)'
;MKCPRCGEETILEKVCPQCGKTVNEDVCPSCKIPTVGYTRQPVNFRVLIGEACKKLRVSPPKIVKGVKKLMNKTRVPEILEKGVLRAKYGLFVFKDGTVRFDATNAPLTHFTPREIGVSVSKLRQLGYSHDVEGEPLKNPDQVCELKIQDVVIPRKCAEYFVRVAGFLDELLTKVYGLSSFYNVSSEEDLIGHLVVGLAPHTSVGILGRIVGFTDLNVCYAHPVWHSAKRRDCDGDEDSLMLALDTFLNFSREYLPAQIGGIMDAPLLLIPVVNPKEVQRQAHDVDVAAFYPLDFYRKTWENARSKDVSHIIDIIEHRLGTEAQWEGFHYTTPVSNVNSGVRQTMYKRLTTMLEKLNSQLELAEKIRAVDAHEVASKVLTTHFMRDISGNLRAFSTQAFRCKSCNKRFRRVPLRGKCPVCGGPLTLTVYRGGIEKYLDAAEHLIKKYGLGEYYAQRIMLVREEINSLFEGKKPRQVSLVDFA
;
A
#
# COMPACT_ATOMS: atom_id res chain seq x y z
N MET A 1 -20.42 -22.50 -8.45
CA MET A 1 -20.68 -22.06 -9.85
C MET A 1 -21.96 -22.73 -10.32
N LYS A 2 -22.75 -22.09 -11.19
CA LYS A 2 -24.02 -22.64 -11.69
C LYS A 2 -23.90 -23.03 -13.16
N CYS A 3 -24.54 -24.12 -13.56
CA CYS A 3 -24.58 -24.55 -14.95
C CYS A 3 -25.36 -23.53 -15.80
N PRO A 4 -24.83 -23.04 -16.94
CA PRO A 4 -25.53 -22.06 -17.77
C PRO A 4 -26.78 -22.62 -18.47
N ARG A 5 -26.96 -23.95 -18.50
CA ARG A 5 -28.13 -24.60 -19.13
C ARG A 5 -29.27 -24.88 -18.14
N CYS A 6 -28.97 -25.43 -16.96
CA CYS A 6 -29.97 -25.85 -15.99
C CYS A 6 -29.96 -25.05 -14.68
N GLY A 7 -28.94 -24.23 -14.41
CA GLY A 7 -28.83 -23.43 -13.18
C GLY A 7 -28.40 -24.20 -11.93
N GLU A 8 -28.23 -25.52 -12.00
CA GLU A 8 -27.77 -26.35 -10.88
C GLU A 8 -26.30 -26.09 -10.51
N GLU A 9 -25.92 -26.43 -9.28
CA GLU A 9 -24.53 -26.30 -8.83
C GLU A 9 -23.61 -27.28 -9.54
N THR A 10 -22.50 -26.76 -10.06
CA THR A 10 -21.48 -27.57 -10.72
C THR A 10 -20.57 -28.24 -9.70
N ILE A 11 -20.24 -29.51 -9.94
CA ILE A 11 -19.29 -30.27 -9.12
C ILE A 11 -17.87 -30.08 -9.67
N LEU A 12 -16.87 -30.01 -8.79
CA LEU A 12 -15.47 -29.91 -9.19
C LEU A 12 -14.99 -31.24 -9.79
N GLU A 13 -14.59 -31.21 -11.06
CA GLU A 13 -14.00 -32.35 -11.74
C GLU A 13 -12.54 -32.54 -11.31
N LYS A 14 -12.19 -33.71 -10.77
CA LYS A 14 -10.81 -34.04 -10.40
C LYS A 14 -10.14 -34.84 -11.52
N VAL A 15 -8.92 -34.44 -11.87
CA VAL A 15 -8.16 -35.01 -12.99
C VAL A 15 -6.81 -35.51 -12.48
N CYS A 16 -6.39 -36.69 -12.94
CA CYS A 16 -5.05 -37.19 -12.67
C CYS A 16 -4.01 -36.40 -13.50
N PRO A 17 -3.00 -35.76 -12.87
CA PRO A 17 -2.03 -34.94 -13.60
C PRO A 17 -1.08 -35.74 -14.49
N GLN A 18 -0.98 -37.07 -14.30
CA GLN A 18 -0.10 -37.96 -15.07
C GLN A 18 -0.81 -38.61 -16.26
N CYS A 19 -1.99 -39.21 -16.04
CA CYS A 19 -2.72 -39.92 -17.10
C CYS A 19 -3.87 -39.12 -17.72
N GLY A 20 -4.19 -37.95 -17.18
CA GLY A 20 -5.24 -37.06 -17.70
C GLY A 20 -6.68 -37.56 -17.50
N LYS A 21 -6.88 -38.71 -16.85
CA LYS A 21 -8.22 -39.28 -16.61
C LYS A 21 -8.94 -38.49 -15.52
N THR A 22 -10.21 -38.19 -15.77
CA THR A 22 -11.17 -37.73 -14.77
C THR A 22 -11.49 -38.87 -13.81
N VAL A 23 -11.42 -38.60 -12.52
CA VAL A 23 -11.68 -39.56 -11.45
C VAL A 23 -12.45 -38.88 -10.31
N ASN A 24 -13.30 -39.63 -9.60
CA ASN A 24 -14.08 -39.07 -8.49
C ASN A 24 -13.30 -39.09 -7.15
N GLU A 25 -12.20 -39.84 -7.09
CA GLU A 25 -11.37 -40.04 -5.90
C GLU A 25 -10.24 -39.01 -5.78
N ASP A 26 -9.70 -38.84 -4.57
CA ASP A 26 -8.54 -37.96 -4.31
C ASP A 26 -7.22 -38.55 -4.81
N VAL A 27 -7.18 -39.86 -5.05
CA VAL A 27 -6.02 -40.58 -5.54
C VAL A 27 -6.42 -41.30 -6.82
N CYS A 28 -5.59 -41.20 -7.86
CA CYS A 28 -5.85 -41.91 -9.10
C CYS A 28 -5.70 -43.43 -8.88
N PRO A 29 -6.71 -44.27 -9.16
CA PRO A 29 -6.63 -45.71 -8.97
C PRO A 29 -5.56 -46.37 -9.86
N SER A 30 -5.27 -45.79 -11.03
CA SER A 30 -4.24 -46.31 -11.95
C SER A 30 -2.82 -45.82 -11.61
N CYS A 31 -2.66 -44.55 -11.25
CA CYS A 31 -1.34 -43.94 -11.08
C CYS A 31 -0.91 -43.82 -9.60
N LYS A 32 -1.82 -44.03 -8.65
CA LYS A 32 -1.62 -43.87 -7.20
C LYS A 32 -1.05 -42.50 -6.80
N ILE A 33 -1.34 -41.45 -7.58
CA ILE A 33 -0.96 -40.06 -7.30
C ILE A 33 -2.18 -39.21 -6.94
N PRO A 34 -2.00 -38.11 -6.17
CA PRO A 34 -3.07 -37.18 -5.86
C PRO A 34 -3.66 -36.54 -7.11
N THR A 35 -4.99 -36.41 -7.13
CA THR A 35 -5.73 -35.79 -8.23
C THR A 35 -5.80 -34.27 -8.03
N VAL A 36 -5.95 -33.53 -9.13
CA VAL A 36 -6.02 -32.06 -9.13
C VAL A 36 -7.30 -31.58 -9.77
N GLY A 37 -7.89 -30.52 -9.22
CA GLY A 37 -9.13 -29.90 -9.77
C GLY A 37 -8.90 -28.96 -10.95
N TYR A 38 -7.76 -29.08 -11.64
CA TYR A 38 -7.42 -28.18 -12.74
C TYR A 38 -6.55 -28.86 -13.80
N THR A 39 -6.70 -28.43 -15.04
CA THR A 39 -5.85 -28.85 -16.17
C THR A 39 -5.51 -27.67 -17.07
N ARG A 40 -4.48 -27.82 -17.91
CA ARG A 40 -4.18 -26.83 -18.96
C ARG A 40 -5.17 -27.03 -20.11
N GLN A 41 -5.95 -26.00 -20.38
CA GLN A 41 -6.95 -26.01 -21.44
C GLN A 41 -6.91 -24.70 -22.23
N PRO A 42 -7.22 -24.73 -23.54
CA PRO A 42 -7.43 -23.52 -24.32
C PRO A 42 -8.73 -22.86 -23.88
N VAL A 43 -8.68 -21.55 -23.58
CA VAL A 43 -9.85 -20.76 -23.16
C VAL A 43 -10.06 -19.62 -24.14
N ASN A 44 -11.25 -19.53 -24.73
CA ASN A 44 -11.61 -18.44 -25.62
C ASN A 44 -12.21 -17.26 -24.84
N PHE A 45 -11.34 -16.39 -24.33
CA PHE A 45 -11.75 -15.22 -23.54
C PHE A 45 -12.66 -14.24 -24.31
N ARG A 46 -12.53 -14.16 -25.64
CA ARG A 46 -13.36 -13.24 -26.44
C ARG A 46 -14.84 -13.61 -26.36
N VAL A 47 -15.15 -14.89 -26.45
CA VAL A 47 -16.53 -15.40 -26.33
C VAL A 47 -17.03 -15.21 -24.91
N LEU A 48 -16.26 -15.64 -23.91
CA LEU A 48 -16.67 -15.58 -22.50
C LEU A 48 -16.91 -14.14 -22.01
N ILE A 49 -16.03 -13.20 -22.36
CA ILE A 49 -16.22 -11.78 -22.04
C ILE A 49 -17.44 -11.23 -22.80
N GLY A 50 -17.62 -11.60 -24.06
CA GLY A 50 -18.78 -11.20 -24.85
C GLY A 50 -20.10 -11.67 -24.23
N GLU A 51 -20.17 -12.90 -23.74
CA GLU A 51 -21.32 -13.45 -23.02
C GLU A 51 -21.55 -12.74 -21.67
N ALA A 52 -20.49 -12.49 -20.90
CA ALA A 52 -20.57 -11.74 -19.65
C ALA A 52 -21.12 -10.31 -19.88
N CYS A 53 -20.63 -9.61 -20.90
CA CYS A 53 -21.13 -8.28 -21.28
C CYS A 53 -22.60 -8.29 -21.69
N LYS A 54 -23.03 -9.31 -22.46
CA LYS A 54 -24.44 -9.50 -22.85
C LYS A 54 -25.33 -9.72 -21.64
N LYS A 55 -24.91 -10.61 -20.73
CA LYS A 55 -25.64 -10.93 -19.50
C LYS A 55 -25.80 -9.70 -18.60
N LEU A 56 -24.73 -8.91 -18.45
CA LEU A 56 -24.73 -7.68 -17.68
C LEU A 56 -25.43 -6.50 -18.39
N ARG A 57 -25.71 -6.61 -19.69
CA ARG A 57 -26.18 -5.51 -20.55
C ARG A 57 -25.25 -4.29 -20.48
N VAL A 58 -23.94 -4.54 -20.52
CA VAL A 58 -22.89 -3.49 -20.44
C VAL A 58 -22.08 -3.51 -21.73
N SER A 59 -21.64 -2.33 -22.18
CA SER A 59 -20.73 -2.21 -23.33
C SER A 59 -19.37 -2.82 -23.00
N PRO A 60 -18.73 -3.52 -23.96
CA PRO A 60 -17.45 -4.17 -23.70
C PRO A 60 -16.38 -3.13 -23.33
N PRO A 61 -15.74 -3.23 -22.15
CA PRO A 61 -14.70 -2.30 -21.76
C PRO A 61 -13.47 -2.43 -22.66
N LYS A 62 -12.72 -1.33 -22.84
CA LYS A 62 -11.54 -1.30 -23.72
C LYS A 62 -10.49 -2.34 -23.32
N ILE A 63 -10.26 -2.51 -22.02
CA ILE A 63 -9.25 -3.40 -21.47
C ILE A 63 -9.81 -4.04 -20.19
N VAL A 64 -9.74 -5.37 -20.11
CA VAL A 64 -9.93 -6.12 -18.86
C VAL A 64 -8.59 -6.75 -18.50
N LYS A 65 -7.97 -6.28 -17.41
CA LYS A 65 -6.70 -6.83 -16.93
C LYS A 65 -6.98 -8.08 -16.11
N GLY A 66 -6.43 -9.21 -16.54
CA GLY A 66 -6.48 -10.48 -15.81
C GLY A 66 -5.13 -10.85 -15.19
N VAL A 67 -5.12 -11.96 -14.45
CA VAL A 67 -3.89 -12.55 -13.92
C VAL A 67 -3.26 -13.51 -14.92
N LYS A 68 -1.92 -13.54 -14.99
CA LYS A 68 -1.19 -14.45 -15.89
C LYS A 68 -1.37 -15.93 -15.50
N LYS A 69 -1.53 -16.19 -14.20
CA LYS A 69 -1.74 -17.52 -13.63
C LYS A 69 -2.51 -17.35 -12.32
N LEU A 70 -3.55 -18.15 -12.12
CA LEU A 70 -4.26 -18.25 -10.84
C LEU A 70 -3.31 -18.87 -9.82
N MET A 71 -3.12 -18.30 -8.63
CA MET A 71 -2.12 -18.76 -7.64
C MET A 71 -2.73 -19.58 -6.48
N ASN A 72 -4.05 -19.66 -6.39
CA ASN A 72 -4.78 -20.45 -5.43
C ASN A 72 -4.62 -21.97 -5.64
N LYS A 73 -4.94 -22.73 -4.59
CA LYS A 73 -4.78 -24.20 -4.54
C LYS A 73 -5.61 -24.90 -5.61
N THR A 74 -6.87 -24.49 -5.74
CA THR A 74 -7.87 -25.10 -6.64
C THR A 74 -7.81 -24.54 -8.06
N ARG A 75 -7.09 -23.42 -8.29
CA ARG A 75 -7.07 -22.68 -9.57
C ARG A 75 -8.49 -22.33 -10.06
N VAL A 76 -9.43 -22.15 -9.13
CA VAL A 76 -10.78 -21.65 -9.45
C VAL A 76 -10.66 -20.15 -9.75
N PRO A 77 -11.11 -19.69 -10.93
CA PRO A 77 -11.17 -18.27 -11.25
C PRO A 77 -12.36 -17.59 -10.58
N GLU A 78 -12.26 -16.28 -10.42
CA GLU A 78 -13.43 -15.43 -10.16
C GLU A 78 -14.33 -15.36 -11.40
N ILE A 79 -15.63 -15.12 -11.20
CA ILE A 79 -16.59 -14.93 -12.30
C ILE A 79 -16.23 -13.70 -13.15
N LEU A 80 -16.37 -13.82 -14.47
CA LEU A 80 -15.95 -12.78 -15.40
C LEU A 80 -16.83 -11.53 -15.31
N GLU A 81 -18.08 -11.68 -14.92
CA GLU A 81 -19.02 -10.58 -14.71
C GLU A 81 -18.47 -9.55 -13.72
N LYS A 82 -17.86 -10.02 -12.60
CA LYS A 82 -17.19 -9.13 -11.64
C LYS A 82 -16.02 -8.40 -12.28
N GLY A 83 -15.20 -9.10 -13.07
CA GLY A 83 -14.08 -8.50 -13.80
C GLY A 83 -14.50 -7.42 -14.81
N VAL A 84 -15.59 -7.65 -15.55
CA VAL A 84 -16.15 -6.67 -16.50
C VAL A 84 -16.68 -5.44 -15.78
N LEU A 85 -17.42 -5.63 -14.68
CA LEU A 85 -17.93 -4.52 -13.87
C LEU A 85 -16.77 -3.72 -13.25
N ARG A 86 -15.76 -4.37 -12.65
CA ARG A 86 -14.57 -3.65 -12.13
C ARG A 86 -13.87 -2.84 -13.22
N ALA A 87 -13.73 -3.39 -14.43
CA ALA A 87 -13.14 -2.67 -15.56
C ALA A 87 -13.98 -1.45 -15.99
N LYS A 88 -15.31 -1.55 -15.95
CA LYS A 88 -16.22 -0.42 -16.22
C LYS A 88 -15.99 0.75 -15.26
N TYR A 89 -15.80 0.45 -13.96
CA TYR A 89 -15.55 1.47 -12.92
C TYR A 89 -14.08 1.86 -12.75
N GLY A 90 -13.16 1.25 -13.53
CA GLY A 90 -11.73 1.49 -13.41
C GLY A 90 -11.15 1.08 -12.06
N LEU A 91 -11.66 -0.03 -11.49
CA LEU A 91 -11.26 -0.58 -10.20
C LEU A 91 -10.20 -1.66 -10.35
N PHE A 92 -9.33 -1.78 -9.34
CA PHE A 92 -8.31 -2.82 -9.25
C PHE A 92 -8.64 -3.77 -8.11
N VAL A 93 -8.40 -5.06 -8.34
CA VAL A 93 -8.68 -6.14 -7.39
C VAL A 93 -7.39 -6.63 -6.75
N PHE A 94 -7.43 -6.91 -5.44
CA PHE A 94 -6.34 -7.53 -4.71
C PHE A 94 -6.41 -9.06 -4.78
N LYS A 95 -5.39 -9.75 -4.27
CA LYS A 95 -5.22 -11.22 -4.40
C LYS A 95 -6.37 -12.05 -3.84
N ASP A 96 -7.17 -11.47 -2.96
CA ASP A 96 -8.28 -12.10 -2.24
C ASP A 96 -9.68 -11.75 -2.80
N GLY A 97 -9.74 -10.95 -3.87
CA GLY A 97 -10.99 -10.51 -4.51
C GLY A 97 -11.50 -9.13 -4.04
N THR A 98 -10.93 -8.57 -2.98
CA THR A 98 -11.33 -7.26 -2.43
C THR A 98 -10.74 -6.09 -3.21
N VAL A 99 -11.35 -4.92 -3.07
CA VAL A 99 -10.88 -3.64 -3.61
C VAL A 99 -10.38 -2.77 -2.46
N ARG A 100 -9.09 -2.41 -2.50
CA ARG A 100 -8.38 -1.73 -1.41
C ARG A 100 -7.95 -0.33 -1.79
N PHE A 101 -7.89 0.54 -0.79
CA PHE A 101 -7.25 1.84 -0.86
C PHE A 101 -6.23 1.96 0.25
N ASP A 102 -4.95 2.14 -0.10
CA ASP A 102 -3.88 2.27 0.88
C ASP A 102 -3.73 3.75 1.31
N ALA A 103 -3.65 3.97 2.62
CA ALA A 103 -3.47 5.30 3.21
C ALA A 103 -2.50 5.22 4.40
N THR A 104 -1.67 6.26 4.56
CA THR A 104 -0.81 6.40 5.74
C THR A 104 -1.66 6.72 6.96
N ASN A 105 -1.40 6.04 8.07
CA ASN A 105 -2.15 6.26 9.31
C ASN A 105 -1.69 7.54 10.02
N ALA A 106 -2.65 8.31 10.53
CA ALA A 106 -2.39 9.42 11.42
C ALA A 106 -3.38 9.36 12.60
N PRO A 107 -2.92 9.49 13.85
CA PRO A 107 -3.82 9.55 15.00
C PRO A 107 -4.57 10.88 15.04
N LEU A 108 -5.84 10.83 15.40
CA LEU A 108 -6.69 12.00 15.64
C LEU A 108 -7.66 11.66 16.78
N THR A 109 -7.74 12.52 17.79
CA THR A 109 -8.70 12.37 18.89
C THR A 109 -9.81 13.41 18.84
N HIS A 110 -9.54 14.58 18.24
CA HIS A 110 -10.48 15.70 18.20
C HIS A 110 -10.49 16.33 16.81
N PHE A 111 -11.65 16.86 16.40
CA PHE A 111 -11.81 17.52 15.12
C PHE A 111 -12.91 18.59 15.19
N THR A 112 -12.87 19.54 14.28
CA THR A 112 -13.99 20.44 14.01
C THR A 112 -14.77 19.96 12.77
N PRO A 113 -16.10 20.14 12.73
CA PRO A 113 -16.91 19.83 11.54
C PRO A 113 -16.34 20.45 10.25
N ARG A 114 -15.77 21.66 10.34
CA ARG A 114 -15.12 22.35 9.22
C ARG A 114 -13.90 21.60 8.69
N GLU A 115 -13.04 21.08 9.55
CA GLU A 115 -11.82 20.38 9.16
C GLU A 115 -12.11 19.11 8.38
N ILE A 116 -13.16 18.38 8.76
CA ILE A 116 -13.53 17.13 8.12
C ILE A 116 -14.52 17.33 6.95
N GLY A 117 -14.91 18.57 6.68
CA GLY A 117 -15.81 18.94 5.58
C GLY A 117 -17.22 18.38 5.71
N VAL A 118 -17.78 18.33 6.93
CA VAL A 118 -19.12 17.78 7.19
C VAL A 118 -20.01 18.77 7.90
N SER A 119 -21.31 18.78 7.56
CA SER A 119 -22.28 19.65 8.20
C SER A 119 -22.59 19.20 9.63
N VAL A 120 -22.83 20.17 10.52
CA VAL A 120 -23.21 19.93 11.92
C VAL A 120 -24.46 19.04 12.01
N SER A 121 -25.44 19.23 11.13
CA SER A 121 -26.65 18.40 11.09
C SER A 121 -26.35 16.93 10.81
N LYS A 122 -25.39 16.64 9.93
CA LYS A 122 -25.00 15.26 9.61
C LYS A 122 -24.25 14.61 10.77
N LEU A 123 -23.37 15.36 11.43
CA LEU A 123 -22.68 14.87 12.64
C LEU A 123 -23.65 14.57 13.79
N ARG A 124 -24.67 15.41 13.99
CA ARG A 124 -25.74 15.13 14.94
C ARG A 124 -26.48 13.82 14.64
N GLN A 125 -26.77 13.54 13.36
CA GLN A 125 -27.37 12.26 12.94
C GLN A 125 -26.45 11.06 13.22
N LEU A 126 -25.13 11.24 13.20
CA LEU A 126 -24.14 10.21 13.53
C LEU A 126 -23.96 9.99 15.05
N GLY A 127 -24.62 10.82 15.87
CA GLY A 127 -24.58 10.74 17.33
C GLY A 127 -23.56 11.68 17.99
N TYR A 128 -23.12 12.74 17.32
CA TYR A 128 -22.32 13.82 17.90
C TYR A 128 -23.25 14.95 18.36
N SER A 129 -23.60 14.96 19.65
CA SER A 129 -24.57 15.91 20.23
C SER A 129 -23.92 17.12 20.89
N HIS A 130 -22.78 16.93 21.54
CA HIS A 130 -22.05 17.96 22.29
C HIS A 130 -20.61 18.07 21.78
N ASP A 131 -19.99 19.22 22.04
CA ASP A 131 -18.56 19.44 21.84
C ASP A 131 -17.75 18.94 23.06
N VAL A 132 -16.43 19.10 23.01
CA VAL A 132 -15.49 18.67 24.06
C VAL A 132 -15.70 19.35 25.41
N GLU A 133 -16.31 20.55 25.42
CA GLU A 133 -16.62 21.30 26.64
C GLU A 133 -18.02 20.94 27.20
N GLY A 134 -18.74 20.05 26.52
CA GLY A 134 -20.10 19.65 26.89
C GLY A 134 -21.19 20.57 26.36
N GLU A 135 -20.87 21.56 25.54
CA GLU A 135 -21.85 22.46 24.95
C GLU A 135 -22.54 21.82 23.73
N PRO A 136 -23.84 22.06 23.49
CA PRO A 136 -24.53 21.50 22.33
C PRO A 136 -23.87 21.92 21.00
N LEU A 137 -23.58 20.96 20.13
CA LEU A 137 -22.87 21.18 18.87
C LEU A 137 -23.74 21.97 17.88
N LYS A 138 -23.52 23.28 17.74
CA LYS A 138 -24.30 24.21 16.90
C LYS A 138 -23.48 24.79 15.75
N ASN A 139 -22.18 25.02 15.98
CA ASN A 139 -21.29 25.73 15.07
C ASN A 139 -20.23 24.79 14.47
N PRO A 140 -19.79 25.04 13.23
CA PRO A 140 -18.81 24.19 12.54
C PRO A 140 -17.37 24.34 13.08
N ASP A 141 -17.14 25.32 13.94
CA ASP A 141 -15.84 25.62 14.56
C ASP A 141 -15.73 25.04 15.98
N GLN A 142 -16.77 24.39 16.50
CA GLN A 142 -16.72 23.66 17.78
C GLN A 142 -15.92 22.37 17.61
N VAL A 143 -15.08 22.08 18.61
CA VAL A 143 -14.22 20.90 18.63
C VAL A 143 -15.00 19.72 19.22
N CYS A 144 -15.12 18.65 18.45
CA CYS A 144 -15.76 17.41 18.85
C CYS A 144 -14.69 16.35 19.17
N GLU A 145 -14.93 15.54 20.21
CA GLU A 145 -14.16 14.34 20.47
C GLU A 145 -14.54 13.23 19.48
N LEU A 146 -13.56 12.66 18.79
CA LEU A 146 -13.73 11.58 17.82
C LEU A 146 -14.00 10.25 18.53
N LYS A 147 -15.13 9.62 18.21
CA LYS A 147 -15.45 8.28 18.73
C LYS A 147 -14.45 7.26 18.22
N ILE A 148 -14.14 6.24 19.04
CA ILE A 148 -13.03 5.31 18.79
C ILE A 148 -13.01 4.69 17.39
N GLN A 149 -14.15 4.20 16.87
CA GLN A 149 -14.20 3.53 15.55
C GLN A 149 -14.62 4.45 14.39
N ASP A 150 -14.76 5.75 14.64
CA ASP A 150 -15.03 6.71 13.59
C ASP A 150 -13.72 7.12 12.90
N VAL A 151 -13.76 7.22 11.57
CA VAL A 151 -12.59 7.48 10.74
C VAL A 151 -12.85 8.63 9.77
N VAL A 152 -11.82 9.44 9.56
CA VAL A 152 -11.78 10.54 8.60
C VAL A 152 -10.81 10.13 7.49
N ILE A 153 -11.34 9.90 6.29
CA ILE A 153 -10.61 9.30 5.18
C ILE A 153 -10.13 10.38 4.18
N PRO A 154 -9.06 10.13 3.39
CA PRO A 154 -8.67 11.03 2.31
C PRO A 154 -9.81 11.24 1.30
N ARG A 155 -9.97 12.45 0.75
CA ARG A 155 -10.93 12.69 -0.35
C ARG A 155 -10.69 11.76 -1.54
N LYS A 156 -9.42 11.49 -1.88
CA LYS A 156 -9.06 10.51 -2.91
C LYS A 156 -9.57 9.09 -2.62
N CYS A 157 -9.65 8.72 -1.34
CA CYS A 157 -10.23 7.46 -0.90
C CYS A 157 -11.75 7.49 -1.13
N ALA A 158 -12.42 8.58 -0.74
CA ALA A 158 -13.84 8.78 -0.98
C ALA A 158 -14.21 8.73 -2.47
N GLU A 159 -13.50 9.46 -3.33
CA GLU A 159 -13.65 9.41 -4.80
C GLU A 159 -13.51 7.99 -5.36
N TYR A 160 -12.57 7.21 -4.81
CA TYR A 160 -12.40 5.81 -5.19
C TYR A 160 -13.58 4.97 -4.69
N PHE A 161 -14.02 5.17 -3.45
CA PHE A 161 -15.12 4.43 -2.84
C PHE A 161 -16.48 4.74 -3.45
N VAL A 162 -16.73 5.93 -3.98
CA VAL A 162 -17.94 6.22 -4.79
C VAL A 162 -18.00 5.26 -5.98
N ARG A 163 -16.86 5.02 -6.66
CA ARG A 163 -16.77 4.06 -7.77
C ARG A 163 -16.93 2.61 -7.30
N VAL A 164 -16.39 2.26 -6.12
CA VAL A 164 -16.57 0.93 -5.52
C VAL A 164 -18.04 0.71 -5.16
N ALA A 165 -18.71 1.68 -4.53
CA ALA A 165 -20.13 1.62 -4.18
C ALA A 165 -21.00 1.41 -5.43
N GLY A 166 -20.78 2.18 -6.50
CA GLY A 166 -21.48 1.98 -7.77
C GLY A 166 -21.23 0.60 -8.39
N PHE A 167 -20.01 0.08 -8.28
CA PHE A 167 -19.69 -1.29 -8.68
C PHE A 167 -20.48 -2.32 -7.87
N LEU A 168 -20.56 -2.16 -6.54
CA LEU A 168 -21.28 -3.09 -5.66
C LEU A 168 -22.78 -3.06 -5.92
N ASP A 169 -23.37 -1.90 -6.16
CA ASP A 169 -24.79 -1.78 -6.48
C ASP A 169 -25.13 -2.42 -7.84
N GLU A 170 -24.29 -2.21 -8.86
CA GLU A 170 -24.46 -2.92 -10.14
C GLU A 170 -24.20 -4.42 -10.02
N LEU A 171 -23.29 -4.83 -9.13
CA LEU A 171 -23.02 -6.23 -8.87
C LEU A 171 -24.23 -6.91 -8.20
N LEU A 172 -24.80 -6.28 -7.17
CA LEU A 172 -26.01 -6.76 -6.49
C LEU A 172 -27.17 -6.89 -7.47
N THR A 173 -27.44 -5.86 -8.25
CA THR A 173 -28.60 -5.83 -9.17
C THR A 173 -28.43 -6.75 -10.36
N LYS A 174 -27.29 -6.70 -11.06
CA LYS A 174 -27.11 -7.41 -12.35
C LYS A 174 -26.63 -8.84 -12.23
N VAL A 175 -25.86 -9.16 -11.18
CA VAL A 175 -25.31 -10.51 -10.99
C VAL A 175 -26.11 -11.30 -9.97
N TYR A 176 -26.47 -10.66 -8.85
CA TYR A 176 -27.15 -11.33 -7.75
C TYR A 176 -28.68 -11.15 -7.74
N GLY A 177 -29.23 -10.22 -8.53
CA GLY A 177 -30.67 -9.95 -8.59
C GLY A 177 -31.23 -9.33 -7.31
N LEU A 178 -30.38 -8.65 -6.53
CA LEU A 178 -30.75 -7.98 -5.27
C LEU A 178 -30.90 -6.46 -5.49
N SER A 179 -31.56 -5.77 -4.55
CA SER A 179 -31.62 -4.31 -4.55
C SER A 179 -30.23 -3.70 -4.34
N SER A 180 -30.04 -2.48 -4.85
CA SER A 180 -28.86 -1.68 -4.54
C SER A 180 -28.80 -1.36 -3.04
N PHE A 181 -27.59 -1.20 -2.51
CA PHE A 181 -27.34 -0.98 -1.09
C PHE A 181 -26.85 0.44 -0.80
N TYR A 182 -25.82 0.90 -1.51
CA TYR A 182 -25.17 2.18 -1.21
C TYR A 182 -25.96 3.36 -1.79
N ASN A 183 -26.33 3.30 -3.07
CA ASN A 183 -26.99 4.39 -3.79
C ASN A 183 -26.25 5.74 -3.67
N VAL A 184 -24.92 5.67 -3.63
CA VAL A 184 -24.01 6.81 -3.43
C VAL A 184 -23.74 7.49 -4.76
N SER A 185 -23.90 8.82 -4.81
CA SER A 185 -23.62 9.65 -5.99
C SER A 185 -22.44 10.60 -5.79
N SER A 186 -22.22 11.02 -4.55
CA SER A 186 -21.20 11.97 -4.13
C SER A 186 -20.38 11.42 -2.96
N GLU A 187 -19.25 12.04 -2.66
CA GLU A 187 -18.43 11.67 -1.49
C GLU A 187 -19.23 11.79 -0.19
N GLU A 188 -20.06 12.83 -0.05
CA GLU A 188 -20.85 13.10 1.17
C GLU A 188 -21.84 11.99 1.50
N ASP A 189 -22.34 11.27 0.49
CA ASP A 189 -23.24 10.13 0.67
C ASP A 189 -22.52 8.95 1.37
N LEU A 190 -21.18 8.90 1.35
CA LEU A 190 -20.41 7.87 2.05
C LEU A 190 -20.41 8.04 3.58
N ILE A 191 -20.78 9.22 4.08
CA ILE A 191 -20.78 9.51 5.53
C ILE A 191 -21.77 8.59 6.25
N GLY A 192 -21.27 7.85 7.23
CA GLY A 192 -22.01 6.87 8.01
C GLY A 192 -21.87 5.43 7.50
N HIS A 193 -21.35 5.22 6.29
CA HIS A 193 -21.07 3.88 5.81
C HIS A 193 -19.85 3.26 6.48
N LEU A 194 -19.88 1.93 6.58
CA LEU A 194 -18.86 1.15 7.25
C LEU A 194 -17.72 0.77 6.31
N VAL A 195 -16.51 0.88 6.84
CA VAL A 195 -15.26 0.46 6.21
C VAL A 195 -14.57 -0.58 7.07
N VAL A 196 -13.72 -1.37 6.45
CA VAL A 196 -12.81 -2.30 7.13
C VAL A 196 -11.41 -1.78 6.92
N GLY A 197 -10.74 -1.44 8.01
CA GLY A 197 -9.31 -1.18 8.03
C GLY A 197 -8.55 -2.48 8.23
N LEU A 198 -7.59 -2.76 7.36
CA LEU A 198 -6.74 -3.95 7.44
C LEU A 198 -5.28 -3.56 7.26
N ALA A 199 -4.49 -3.94 8.26
CA ALA A 199 -3.06 -3.72 8.26
C ALA A 199 -2.31 -4.79 7.45
N PRO A 200 -1.28 -4.41 6.67
CA PRO A 200 -0.27 -5.33 6.19
C PRO A 200 0.27 -6.24 7.30
N HIS A 201 0.56 -7.48 6.94
CA HIS A 201 1.02 -8.55 7.81
C HIS A 201 0.03 -8.95 8.92
N THR A 202 -1.25 -8.62 8.77
CA THR A 202 -2.33 -9.10 9.65
C THR A 202 -3.41 -9.82 8.86
N SER A 203 -4.31 -10.51 9.56
CA SER A 203 -5.45 -11.21 8.97
C SER A 203 -6.80 -10.86 9.61
N VAL A 204 -6.81 -9.77 10.40
CA VAL A 204 -7.97 -9.31 11.15
C VAL A 204 -8.29 -7.90 10.70
N GLY A 205 -9.45 -7.73 10.06
CA GLY A 205 -9.98 -6.42 9.72
C GLY A 205 -10.67 -5.79 10.92
N ILE A 206 -10.55 -4.47 11.07
CA ILE A 206 -11.25 -3.70 12.09
C ILE A 206 -12.32 -2.86 11.44
N LEU A 207 -13.55 -2.95 11.92
CA LEU A 207 -14.65 -2.14 11.43
C LEU A 207 -14.45 -0.68 11.84
N GLY A 208 -14.72 0.24 10.93
CA GLY A 208 -14.77 1.67 11.19
C GLY A 208 -15.93 2.30 10.45
N ARG A 209 -16.32 3.52 10.85
CA ARG A 209 -17.40 4.28 10.22
C ARG A 209 -16.86 5.60 9.68
N ILE A 210 -17.16 5.90 8.42
CA ILE A 210 -16.72 7.16 7.80
C ILE A 210 -17.50 8.31 8.42
N VAL A 211 -16.81 9.28 9.03
CA VAL A 211 -17.46 10.48 9.59
C VAL A 211 -17.11 11.77 8.87
N GLY A 212 -16.07 11.76 8.04
CA GLY A 212 -15.72 12.90 7.20
C GLY A 212 -14.47 12.65 6.36
N PHE A 213 -13.94 13.73 5.80
CA PHE A 213 -12.90 13.69 4.78
C PHE A 213 -11.74 14.64 5.08
N THR A 214 -10.54 14.27 4.64
CA THR A 214 -9.36 15.14 4.69
C THR A 214 -8.79 15.39 3.29
N ASP A 215 -8.26 16.59 3.07
CA ASP A 215 -7.51 16.96 1.86
C ASP A 215 -6.10 16.35 1.83
N LEU A 216 -5.64 15.78 2.95
CA LEU A 216 -4.35 15.12 3.09
C LEU A 216 -4.44 13.65 2.67
N ASN A 217 -3.29 13.04 2.36
CA ASN A 217 -3.23 11.62 1.97
C ASN A 217 -3.04 10.71 3.20
N VAL A 218 -3.79 10.96 4.27
CA VAL A 218 -3.71 10.20 5.54
C VAL A 218 -5.09 9.75 6.00
N CYS A 219 -5.15 8.60 6.66
CA CYS A 219 -6.33 8.12 7.36
C CYS A 219 -6.26 8.58 8.81
N TYR A 220 -7.09 9.55 9.16
CA TYR A 220 -7.24 10.02 10.54
C TYR A 220 -8.22 9.12 11.29
N ALA A 221 -7.79 8.63 12.45
CA ALA A 221 -8.64 7.84 13.32
C ALA A 221 -8.11 7.86 14.76
N HIS A 222 -8.93 7.41 15.70
CA HIS A 222 -8.53 7.31 17.08
C HIS A 222 -7.29 6.39 17.25
N PRO A 223 -6.30 6.73 18.10
CA PRO A 223 -5.11 5.89 18.35
C PRO A 223 -5.46 4.44 18.69
N VAL A 224 -6.53 4.22 19.46
CA VAL A 224 -7.03 2.88 19.80
C VAL A 224 -7.46 2.09 18.56
N TRP A 225 -8.08 2.72 17.56
CA TRP A 225 -8.46 2.04 16.31
C TRP A 225 -7.26 1.72 15.42
N HIS A 226 -6.24 2.58 15.41
CA HIS A 226 -4.94 2.28 14.80
C HIS A 226 -4.25 1.12 15.48
N SER A 227 -4.14 1.14 16.80
CA SER A 227 -3.53 0.06 17.57
C SER A 227 -4.29 -1.27 17.48
N ALA A 228 -5.62 -1.25 17.36
CA ALA A 228 -6.42 -2.46 17.12
C ALA A 228 -6.04 -3.17 15.82
N LYS A 229 -5.55 -2.43 14.81
CA LYS A 229 -4.99 -2.98 13.57
C LYS A 229 -3.53 -3.39 13.69
N ARG A 230 -2.94 -3.31 14.89
CA ARG A 230 -1.52 -3.51 15.18
C ARG A 230 -0.61 -2.45 14.57
N ARG A 231 -0.95 -1.17 14.78
CA ARG A 231 -0.25 0.00 14.24
C ARG A 231 0.08 1.01 15.31
N ASP A 232 1.30 1.52 15.24
CA ASP A 232 1.85 2.52 16.17
C ASP A 232 1.87 3.93 15.53
N CYS A 233 1.44 4.06 14.26
CA CYS A 233 1.41 5.31 13.51
C CYS A 233 2.79 5.99 13.32
N ASP A 234 3.85 5.20 13.19
CA ASP A 234 5.23 5.66 12.95
C ASP A 234 5.57 5.80 11.44
N GLY A 235 4.56 5.98 10.61
CA GLY A 235 4.66 6.01 9.14
C GLY A 235 4.05 4.78 8.46
N ASP A 236 3.40 3.90 9.22
CA ASP A 236 2.65 2.76 8.71
C ASP A 236 1.54 3.16 7.72
N GLU A 237 1.33 2.28 6.73
CA GLU A 237 0.21 2.35 5.79
C GLU A 237 -0.75 1.18 6.01
N ASP A 238 -2.04 1.47 5.96
CA ASP A 238 -3.10 0.46 6.02
C ASP A 238 -4.02 0.53 4.82
N SER A 239 -4.69 -0.60 4.58
CA SER A 239 -5.71 -0.69 3.54
C SER A 239 -7.10 -0.45 4.11
N LEU A 240 -7.88 0.38 3.42
CA LEU A 240 -9.30 0.59 3.67
C LEU A 240 -10.11 -0.11 2.57
N MET A 241 -11.20 -0.76 2.99
CA MET A 241 -12.16 -1.43 2.10
C MET A 241 -13.58 -1.06 2.52
N LEU A 242 -14.52 -0.94 1.58
CA LEU A 242 -15.94 -0.87 1.94
C LEU A 242 -16.38 -2.21 2.55
N ALA A 243 -17.13 -2.18 3.66
CA ALA A 243 -17.46 -3.40 4.39
C ALA A 243 -18.21 -4.44 3.53
N LEU A 244 -19.15 -4.00 2.68
CA LEU A 244 -19.89 -4.91 1.82
C LEU A 244 -19.02 -5.53 0.72
N ASP A 245 -18.01 -4.81 0.22
CA ASP A 245 -17.04 -5.38 -0.73
C ASP A 245 -16.30 -6.56 -0.11
N THR A 246 -15.84 -6.38 1.13
CA THR A 246 -15.18 -7.42 1.92
C THR A 246 -16.06 -8.65 2.09
N PHE A 247 -17.37 -8.50 2.29
CA PHE A 247 -18.27 -9.65 2.42
C PHE A 247 -18.60 -10.33 1.09
N LEU A 248 -18.84 -9.56 0.02
CA LEU A 248 -19.32 -10.10 -1.26
C LEU A 248 -18.21 -10.68 -2.15
N ASN A 249 -17.01 -10.10 -2.08
CA ASN A 249 -15.96 -10.37 -3.05
C ASN A 249 -14.77 -11.13 -2.47
N PHE A 250 -14.62 -11.16 -1.14
CA PHE A 250 -13.62 -11.99 -0.49
C PHE A 250 -13.94 -13.48 -0.64
N SER A 251 -12.91 -14.29 -0.90
CA SER A 251 -12.99 -15.74 -0.69
C SER A 251 -11.64 -16.32 -0.33
N ARG A 252 -11.62 -17.24 0.65
CA ARG A 252 -10.42 -18.01 1.01
C ARG A 252 -9.91 -18.84 -0.17
N GLU A 253 -10.79 -19.24 -1.09
CA GLU A 253 -10.42 -19.98 -2.30
C GLU A 253 -9.58 -19.16 -3.28
N TYR A 254 -9.57 -17.83 -3.17
CA TYR A 254 -8.72 -16.97 -4.02
C TYR A 254 -7.32 -16.79 -3.46
N LEU A 255 -7.10 -17.10 -2.18
CA LEU A 255 -5.82 -16.88 -1.53
C LEU A 255 -4.71 -17.76 -2.15
N PRO A 256 -3.49 -17.21 -2.33
CA PRO A 256 -2.35 -17.97 -2.82
C PRO A 256 -2.05 -19.18 -1.92
N ALA A 257 -1.74 -20.33 -2.54
CA ALA A 257 -1.39 -21.55 -1.80
C ALA A 257 0.04 -21.54 -1.19
N GLN A 258 0.78 -20.45 -1.35
CA GLN A 258 2.15 -20.31 -0.84
C GLN A 258 2.16 -19.88 0.62
N ILE A 259 3.26 -20.15 1.32
CA ILE A 259 3.49 -19.68 2.69
C ILE A 259 3.35 -18.16 2.72
N GLY A 260 2.53 -17.64 3.65
CA GLY A 260 2.22 -16.21 3.74
C GLY A 260 1.10 -15.73 2.81
N GLY A 261 0.50 -16.60 1.97
CA GLY A 261 -0.61 -16.23 1.10
C GLY A 261 -1.88 -15.79 1.85
N ILE A 262 -2.00 -16.20 3.11
CA ILE A 262 -3.09 -15.87 4.03
C ILE A 262 -2.90 -14.50 4.69
N MET A 263 -1.66 -14.01 4.76
CA MET A 263 -1.36 -12.71 5.34
C MET A 263 -1.97 -11.62 4.46
N ASP A 264 -2.36 -10.50 5.08
CA ASP A 264 -3.03 -9.38 4.45
C ASP A 264 -4.42 -9.72 3.93
N ALA A 265 -5.10 -10.77 4.39
CA ALA A 265 -6.46 -11.09 4.00
C ALA A 265 -7.40 -10.94 5.20
N PRO A 266 -8.59 -10.31 5.06
CA PRO A 266 -9.53 -10.12 6.17
C PRO A 266 -10.24 -11.43 6.52
N LEU A 267 -9.51 -12.38 7.13
CA LEU A 267 -10.05 -13.67 7.55
C LEU A 267 -11.01 -13.54 8.72
N LEU A 268 -10.72 -12.62 9.62
CA LEU A 268 -11.53 -12.29 10.78
C LEU A 268 -11.88 -10.80 10.73
N LEU A 269 -13.00 -10.45 11.36
CA LEU A 269 -13.45 -9.07 11.48
C LEU A 269 -13.77 -8.78 12.94
N ILE A 270 -13.20 -7.70 13.48
CA ILE A 270 -13.56 -7.18 14.80
C ILE A 270 -14.59 -6.06 14.60
N PRO A 271 -15.85 -6.28 15.00
CA PRO A 271 -16.90 -5.27 14.85
C PRO A 271 -16.80 -4.17 15.90
N VAL A 272 -16.35 -4.50 17.12
CA VAL A 272 -16.24 -3.58 18.25
C VAL A 272 -14.82 -3.64 18.80
N VAL A 273 -14.16 -2.49 18.86
CA VAL A 273 -12.79 -2.39 19.38
C VAL A 273 -12.82 -2.27 20.90
N ASN A 274 -12.17 -3.18 21.60
CA ASN A 274 -11.98 -3.11 23.05
C ASN A 274 -10.63 -2.43 23.37
N PRO A 275 -10.60 -1.24 24.00
CA PRO A 275 -9.36 -0.55 24.37
C PRO A 275 -8.43 -1.40 25.25
N LYS A 276 -8.96 -2.36 26.01
CA LYS A 276 -8.13 -3.25 26.83
C LYS A 276 -7.30 -4.25 26.01
N GLU A 277 -7.74 -4.58 24.80
CA GLU A 277 -7.12 -5.62 23.94
C GLU A 277 -6.11 -5.05 22.93
N VAL A 278 -6.00 -3.72 22.82
CA VAL A 278 -5.04 -3.08 21.92
C VAL A 278 -3.61 -3.12 22.46
N GLN A 279 -2.64 -2.69 21.65
CA GLN A 279 -1.23 -2.73 22.03
C GLN A 279 -0.92 -1.67 23.09
N ARG A 280 0.14 -1.92 23.88
CA ARG A 280 0.56 -1.06 24.99
C ARG A 280 0.87 0.37 24.57
N GLN A 281 1.36 0.58 23.35
CA GLN A 281 1.67 1.91 22.82
C GLN A 281 0.45 2.83 22.82
N ALA A 282 -0.76 2.30 22.60
CA ALA A 282 -1.98 3.10 22.70
C ALA A 282 -2.40 3.34 24.15
N HIS A 283 -2.00 2.49 25.10
CA HIS A 283 -2.26 2.68 26.53
C HIS A 283 -1.41 3.82 27.11
N ASP A 284 -0.22 4.04 26.55
CA ASP A 284 0.73 5.10 26.92
C ASP A 284 0.40 6.49 26.32
N VAL A 285 -0.78 6.67 25.70
CA VAL A 285 -1.18 7.96 25.13
C VAL A 285 -1.72 8.89 26.22
N ASP A 286 -1.09 10.06 26.35
CA ASP A 286 -1.54 11.14 27.23
C ASP A 286 -2.86 11.74 26.74
N VAL A 287 -3.85 11.81 27.63
CA VAL A 287 -5.20 12.33 27.37
C VAL A 287 -5.58 13.48 28.31
N ALA A 288 -4.59 14.02 29.03
CA ALA A 288 -4.76 15.16 29.93
C ALA A 288 -4.90 16.49 29.15
N ALA A 289 -5.73 17.40 29.68
CA ALA A 289 -5.90 18.74 29.11
C ALA A 289 -4.68 19.64 29.32
N PHE A 290 -3.94 19.45 30.40
CA PHE A 290 -2.71 20.16 30.71
C PHE A 290 -1.77 19.26 31.49
N TYR A 291 -0.47 19.48 31.36
CA TYR A 291 0.51 18.82 32.22
C TYR A 291 0.65 19.58 33.54
N PRO A 292 0.67 18.89 34.69
CA PRO A 292 0.81 19.53 35.99
C PRO A 292 2.22 20.09 36.20
N LEU A 293 2.35 21.10 37.08
CA LEU A 293 3.63 21.74 37.38
C LEU A 293 4.71 20.74 37.85
N ASP A 294 4.30 19.73 38.61
CA ASP A 294 5.20 18.73 39.16
C ASP A 294 5.83 17.86 38.06
N PHE A 295 5.11 17.60 36.97
CA PHE A 295 5.69 16.93 35.80
C PHE A 295 6.87 17.74 35.25
N TYR A 296 6.69 19.05 35.03
CA TYR A 296 7.76 19.92 34.53
C TYR A 296 8.96 19.96 35.46
N ARG A 297 8.76 20.02 36.78
CA ARG A 297 9.86 19.98 37.77
C ARG A 297 10.62 18.66 37.72
N LYS A 298 9.91 17.53 37.59
CA LYS A 298 10.51 16.20 37.48
C LYS A 298 11.38 16.03 36.23
N THR A 299 11.11 16.77 35.15
CA THR A 299 11.98 16.77 33.96
C THR A 299 13.37 17.32 34.24
N TRP A 300 13.53 18.29 35.16
CA TRP A 300 14.85 18.82 35.54
C TRP A 300 15.67 17.84 36.37
N GLU A 301 15.00 16.92 37.07
CA GLU A 301 15.63 15.84 37.82
C GLU A 301 16.02 14.64 36.92
N ASN A 302 15.71 14.68 35.62
CA ASN A 302 15.83 13.55 34.70
C ASN A 302 15.09 12.30 35.21
N ALA A 303 13.93 12.49 35.85
CA ALA A 303 13.10 11.39 36.33
C ALA A 303 12.68 10.50 35.15
N ARG A 304 12.60 9.18 35.38
CA ARG A 304 12.15 8.24 34.33
C ARG A 304 10.65 8.39 34.13
N SER A 305 10.18 8.28 32.89
CA SER A 305 8.76 8.43 32.54
C SER A 305 7.82 7.55 33.38
N LYS A 306 8.21 6.29 33.63
CA LYS A 306 7.45 5.35 34.47
C LYS A 306 7.28 5.80 35.93
N ASP A 307 8.24 6.54 36.46
CA ASP A 307 8.18 7.02 37.84
C ASP A 307 7.21 8.23 37.96
N VAL A 308 6.80 8.82 36.83
CA VAL A 308 6.00 10.07 36.76
C VAL A 308 4.66 9.83 36.06
N SER A 309 4.44 8.68 35.41
CA SER A 309 3.23 8.38 34.63
C SER A 309 1.94 8.54 35.44
N HIS A 310 1.94 8.16 36.71
CA HIS A 310 0.79 8.29 37.62
C HIS A 310 0.30 9.73 37.83
N ILE A 311 1.11 10.73 37.50
CA ILE A 311 0.78 12.16 37.63
C ILE A 311 0.03 12.66 36.39
N ILE A 312 0.13 11.95 35.26
CA ILE A 312 -0.52 12.29 33.99
C ILE A 312 -1.68 11.31 33.75
N ASP A 313 -2.77 11.83 33.21
CA ASP A 313 -3.87 10.99 32.75
C ASP A 313 -3.54 10.38 31.38
N ILE A 314 -3.50 9.04 31.34
CA ILE A 314 -3.19 8.23 30.16
C ILE A 314 -4.32 7.24 29.92
N ILE A 315 -4.42 6.72 28.69
CA ILE A 315 -5.47 5.73 28.33
C ILE A 315 -5.44 4.51 29.27
N GLU A 316 -4.26 4.04 29.69
CA GLU A 316 -4.12 2.91 30.63
C GLU A 316 -4.93 3.10 31.92
N HIS A 317 -4.90 4.32 32.49
CA HIS A 317 -5.58 4.62 33.77
C HIS A 317 -7.11 4.59 33.67
N ARG A 318 -7.65 4.68 32.45
CA ARG A 318 -9.09 4.72 32.19
C ARG A 318 -9.66 3.34 31.83
N LEU A 319 -8.80 2.34 31.57
CA LEU A 319 -9.22 1.00 31.17
C LEU A 319 -10.13 0.34 32.21
N GLY A 320 -11.23 -0.26 31.77
CA GLY A 320 -12.21 -0.91 32.65
C GLY A 320 -13.23 0.03 33.28
N THR A 321 -13.16 1.33 33.00
CA THR A 321 -14.19 2.33 33.38
C THR A 321 -14.94 2.83 32.14
N GLU A 322 -16.00 3.63 32.33
CA GLU A 322 -16.72 4.27 31.21
C GLU A 322 -15.85 5.29 30.47
N ALA A 323 -14.89 5.91 31.15
CA ALA A 323 -13.95 6.89 30.61
C ALA A 323 -12.95 6.33 29.58
N GLN A 324 -12.96 5.01 29.32
CA GLN A 324 -12.16 4.41 28.25
C GLN A 324 -12.70 4.74 26.85
N TRP A 325 -13.96 5.21 26.74
CA TRP A 325 -14.63 5.45 25.47
C TRP A 325 -14.66 6.92 25.04
N GLU A 326 -14.67 7.83 26.01
CA GLU A 326 -14.85 9.27 25.82
C GLU A 326 -14.25 10.08 26.99
N GLY A 327 -14.23 11.40 26.85
CA GLY A 327 -13.68 12.36 27.81
C GLY A 327 -12.17 12.56 27.68
N PHE A 328 -11.59 12.30 26.50
CA PHE A 328 -10.18 12.60 26.24
C PHE A 328 -9.98 14.10 26.02
N HIS A 329 -8.78 14.58 26.34
CA HIS A 329 -8.38 15.96 26.06
C HIS A 329 -7.05 16.00 25.31
N TYR A 330 -6.63 17.21 24.97
CA TYR A 330 -5.35 17.50 24.33
C TYR A 330 -4.78 18.81 24.90
N THR A 331 -3.46 18.94 24.86
CA THR A 331 -2.78 20.09 25.48
C THR A 331 -2.64 21.30 24.56
N THR A 332 -2.45 21.07 23.27
CA THR A 332 -2.12 22.13 22.31
C THR A 332 -3.14 22.17 21.18
N PRO A 333 -3.99 23.21 21.08
CA PRO A 333 -4.92 23.36 19.98
C PRO A 333 -4.18 23.70 18.68
N VAL A 334 -4.74 23.24 17.57
CA VAL A 334 -4.31 23.63 16.21
C VAL A 334 -5.44 24.37 15.51
N SER A 335 -5.09 25.25 14.57
CA SER A 335 -6.09 26.01 13.81
C SER A 335 -6.82 25.15 12.79
N ASN A 336 -6.10 24.20 12.16
CA ASN A 336 -6.66 23.26 11.20
C ASN A 336 -5.76 22.04 11.05
N VAL A 337 -6.26 20.83 11.28
CA VAL A 337 -5.52 19.56 11.10
C VAL A 337 -5.05 19.32 9.67
N ASN A 338 -5.72 19.93 8.68
CA ASN A 338 -5.36 19.86 7.27
C ASN A 338 -4.41 20.98 6.84
N SER A 339 -4.04 21.90 7.74
CA SER A 339 -3.07 22.95 7.41
C SER A 339 -1.69 22.33 7.20
N GLY A 340 -1.09 22.61 6.04
CA GLY A 340 0.26 22.13 5.73
C GLY A 340 0.45 21.70 4.27
N VAL A 341 1.59 21.07 4.03
CA VAL A 341 2.02 20.64 2.69
C VAL A 341 1.34 19.31 2.33
N ARG A 342 0.39 19.36 1.39
CA ARG A 342 -0.40 18.19 0.95
C ARG A 342 0.41 17.11 0.23
N GLN A 343 1.55 17.48 -0.35
CA GLN A 343 2.42 16.57 -1.10
C GLN A 343 3.89 16.93 -0.88
N THR A 344 4.67 15.95 -0.46
CA THR A 344 6.11 16.14 -0.22
C THR A 344 6.86 16.48 -1.50
N MET A 345 7.91 17.31 -1.38
CA MET A 345 8.80 17.62 -2.50
C MET A 345 9.46 16.36 -3.07
N TYR A 346 9.74 15.36 -2.23
CA TYR A 346 10.28 14.07 -2.67
C TYR A 346 9.41 13.36 -3.72
N LYS A 347 8.08 13.46 -3.64
CA LYS A 347 7.15 12.89 -4.63
C LYS A 347 7.05 13.74 -5.90
N ARG A 348 7.37 15.03 -5.84
CA ARG A 348 7.33 15.95 -6.98
C ARG A 348 8.59 15.86 -7.85
N LEU A 349 9.75 15.70 -7.21
CA LEU A 349 11.02 15.52 -7.90
C LEU A 349 11.06 14.15 -8.58
N THR A 350 11.43 14.14 -9.86
CA THR A 350 11.35 12.92 -10.67
C THR A 350 12.68 12.17 -10.66
N THR A 351 13.79 12.89 -10.76
CA THR A 351 15.11 12.28 -10.87
C THR A 351 15.79 12.14 -9.50
N MET A 352 16.63 11.11 -9.35
CA MET A 352 17.41 10.92 -8.13
C MET A 352 18.42 12.05 -7.89
N LEU A 353 18.96 12.64 -8.97
CA LEU A 353 19.91 13.74 -8.88
C LEU A 353 19.24 15.02 -8.38
N GLU A 354 18.03 15.34 -8.85
CA GLU A 354 17.22 16.43 -8.29
C GLU A 354 16.99 16.23 -6.80
N LYS A 355 16.55 15.03 -6.40
CA LYS A 355 16.29 14.70 -4.98
C LYS A 355 17.52 14.89 -4.12
N LEU A 356 18.67 14.45 -4.60
CA LEU A 356 19.94 14.63 -3.90
C LEU A 356 20.31 16.10 -3.77
N ASN A 357 20.25 16.85 -4.86
CA ASN A 357 20.62 18.26 -4.86
C ASN A 357 19.70 19.05 -3.92
N SER A 358 18.40 18.80 -3.93
CA SER A 358 17.46 19.43 -2.98
C SER A 358 17.72 19.01 -1.53
N GLN A 359 18.10 17.75 -1.27
CA GLN A 359 18.49 17.30 0.07
C GLN A 359 19.73 18.05 0.58
N LEU A 360 20.75 18.20 -0.28
CA LEU A 360 21.99 18.89 0.07
C LEU A 360 21.80 20.40 0.21
N GLU A 361 21.00 21.02 -0.66
CA GLU A 361 20.63 22.44 -0.54
C GLU A 361 19.89 22.71 0.77
N LEU A 362 19.04 21.78 1.22
CA LEU A 362 18.38 21.88 2.51
C LEU A 362 19.39 21.73 3.66
N ALA A 363 20.33 20.80 3.56
CA ALA A 363 21.38 20.61 4.56
C ALA A 363 22.24 21.87 4.72
N GLU A 364 22.58 22.55 3.63
CA GLU A 364 23.33 23.83 3.65
C GLU A 364 22.57 24.97 4.33
N LYS A 365 21.23 24.93 4.33
CA LYS A 365 20.38 25.96 4.96
C LYS A 365 20.16 25.72 6.45
N ILE A 366 20.25 24.47 6.93
CA ILE A 366 19.90 24.11 8.30
C ILE A 366 21.15 24.15 9.18
N ARG A 367 21.16 25.05 10.18
CA ARG A 367 22.27 25.19 11.14
C ARG A 367 22.62 23.92 11.91
N ALA A 368 21.63 23.09 12.21
CA ALA A 368 21.80 21.85 12.97
C ALA A 368 22.34 20.67 12.14
N VAL A 369 22.50 20.83 10.82
CA VAL A 369 22.90 19.74 9.92
C VAL A 369 24.26 20.07 9.30
N ASP A 370 25.20 19.14 9.42
CA ASP A 370 26.48 19.24 8.71
C ASP A 370 26.34 18.68 7.28
N ALA A 371 26.38 19.57 6.29
CA ALA A 371 26.30 19.19 4.88
C ALA A 371 27.47 18.30 4.44
N HIS A 372 28.66 18.45 5.02
CA HIS A 372 29.83 17.60 4.74
C HIS A 372 29.56 16.15 5.16
N GLU A 373 29.05 15.96 6.38
CA GLU A 373 28.74 14.63 6.90
C GLU A 373 27.61 13.96 6.10
N VAL A 374 26.56 14.71 5.74
CA VAL A 374 25.46 14.21 4.90
C VAL A 374 25.99 13.78 3.53
N ALA A 375 26.80 14.62 2.89
CA ALA A 375 27.42 14.32 1.61
C ALA A 375 28.30 13.05 1.69
N SER A 376 29.15 12.96 2.72
CA SER A 376 30.00 11.79 2.98
C SER A 376 29.19 10.50 3.16
N LYS A 377 28.10 10.55 3.94
CA LYS A 377 27.19 9.42 4.13
C LYS A 377 26.56 8.99 2.82
N VAL A 378 26.00 9.91 2.03
CA VAL A 378 25.40 9.59 0.74
C VAL A 378 26.40 8.91 -0.19
N LEU A 379 27.62 9.46 -0.29
CA LEU A 379 28.66 8.93 -1.16
C LEU A 379 29.01 7.49 -0.78
N THR A 380 29.21 7.23 0.52
CA THR A 380 29.70 5.93 1.02
C THR A 380 28.63 4.85 1.08
N THR A 381 27.40 5.17 1.52
CA THR A 381 26.35 4.18 1.74
C THR A 381 25.50 3.93 0.49
N HIS A 382 25.35 4.92 -0.39
CA HIS A 382 24.53 4.79 -1.59
C HIS A 382 25.37 4.71 -2.87
N PHE A 383 26.11 5.76 -3.22
CA PHE A 383 26.74 5.85 -4.53
C PHE A 383 27.87 4.85 -4.73
N MET A 384 28.84 4.80 -3.83
CA MET A 384 29.95 3.84 -3.92
C MET A 384 29.47 2.40 -3.91
N ARG A 385 28.48 2.07 -3.07
CA ARG A 385 27.89 0.72 -3.02
C ARG A 385 27.20 0.35 -4.32
N ASP A 386 26.43 1.27 -4.91
CA ASP A 386 25.71 1.00 -6.15
C ASP A 386 26.65 0.93 -7.36
N ILE A 387 27.61 1.85 -7.49
CA ILE A 387 28.59 1.84 -8.59
C ILE A 387 29.43 0.55 -8.53
N SER A 388 30.07 0.25 -7.40
CA SER A 388 30.87 -0.98 -7.25
C SER A 388 30.01 -2.25 -7.38
N GLY A 389 28.78 -2.21 -6.87
CA GLY A 389 27.83 -3.32 -6.98
C GLY A 389 27.43 -3.61 -8.42
N ASN A 390 27.07 -2.57 -9.18
CA ASN A 390 26.69 -2.68 -10.59
C ASN A 390 27.88 -3.08 -11.47
N LEU A 391 29.09 -2.58 -11.18
CA LEU A 391 30.31 -2.98 -11.88
C LEU A 391 30.60 -4.47 -11.68
N ARG A 392 30.58 -4.95 -10.43
CA ARG A 392 30.75 -6.38 -10.11
C ARG A 392 29.66 -7.24 -10.74
N ALA A 393 28.40 -6.78 -10.68
CA ALA A 393 27.27 -7.47 -11.29
C ALA A 393 27.43 -7.55 -12.81
N PHE A 394 27.89 -6.48 -13.47
CA PHE A 394 28.13 -6.45 -14.90
C PHE A 394 29.16 -7.50 -15.33
N SER A 395 30.27 -7.63 -14.61
CA SER A 395 31.33 -8.60 -14.91
C SER A 395 30.92 -10.06 -14.64
N THR A 396 29.89 -10.30 -13.81
CA THR A 396 29.46 -11.65 -13.40
C THR A 396 28.04 -12.02 -13.88
N GLN A 397 27.40 -11.16 -14.68
CA GLN A 397 25.98 -11.30 -15.02
C GLN A 397 25.66 -12.54 -15.86
N ALA A 398 24.41 -12.97 -15.74
CA ALA A 398 23.80 -13.95 -16.63
C ALA A 398 23.09 -13.26 -17.80
N PHE A 399 22.91 -14.00 -18.88
CA PHE A 399 22.24 -13.53 -20.09
C PHE A 399 20.81 -14.04 -20.11
N ARG A 400 19.86 -13.21 -20.54
CA ARG A 400 18.44 -13.57 -20.66
C ARG A 400 18.02 -13.54 -22.12
N CYS A 401 17.25 -14.52 -22.55
CA CYS A 401 16.59 -14.45 -23.85
C CYS A 401 15.37 -13.53 -23.79
N LYS A 402 15.24 -12.58 -24.72
CA LYS A 402 14.08 -11.67 -24.79
C LYS A 402 12.77 -12.39 -25.07
N SER A 403 12.80 -13.48 -25.84
CA SER A 403 11.59 -14.19 -26.26
C SER A 403 11.07 -15.17 -25.20
N CYS A 404 11.95 -16.04 -24.67
CA CYS A 404 11.54 -17.11 -23.75
C CYS A 404 11.91 -16.84 -22.27
N ASN A 405 12.61 -15.75 -21.97
CA ASN A 405 13.08 -15.39 -20.62
C ASN A 405 13.99 -16.42 -19.93
N LYS A 406 14.47 -17.44 -20.65
CA LYS A 406 15.45 -18.39 -20.10
C LYS A 406 16.77 -17.67 -19.83
N ARG A 407 17.36 -17.96 -18.66
CA ARG A 407 18.63 -17.40 -18.20
C ARG A 407 19.77 -18.36 -18.49
N PHE A 408 20.90 -17.82 -18.94
CA PHE A 408 22.11 -18.56 -19.27
C PHE A 408 23.28 -17.91 -18.54
N ARG A 409 24.07 -18.70 -17.80
CA ARG A 409 25.26 -18.19 -17.10
C ARG A 409 26.32 -17.62 -18.05
N ARG A 410 26.42 -18.16 -19.27
CA ARG A 410 27.34 -17.73 -20.32
C ARG A 410 26.59 -17.58 -21.63
N VAL A 411 27.10 -16.73 -22.53
CA VAL A 411 26.57 -16.64 -23.89
C VAL A 411 26.83 -17.98 -24.61
N PRO A 412 25.79 -18.67 -25.11
CA PRO A 412 25.97 -19.82 -25.97
C PRO A 412 26.79 -19.43 -27.22
N LEU A 413 27.70 -20.29 -27.66
CA LEU A 413 28.59 -20.01 -28.80
C LEU A 413 27.85 -19.63 -30.09
N ARG A 414 26.60 -20.10 -30.25
CA ARG A 414 25.73 -19.74 -31.39
C ARG A 414 25.21 -18.29 -31.35
N GLY A 415 25.45 -17.54 -30.27
CA GLY A 415 24.96 -16.17 -30.07
C GLY A 415 23.43 -16.03 -29.90
N LYS A 416 22.68 -17.13 -30.02
CA LYS A 416 21.22 -17.19 -29.95
C LYS A 416 20.76 -18.13 -28.84
N CYS A 417 19.53 -17.96 -28.38
CA CYS A 417 18.93 -18.86 -27.41
C CYS A 417 18.81 -20.29 -27.99
N PRO A 418 19.36 -21.33 -27.34
CA PRO A 418 19.28 -22.72 -27.82
C PRO A 418 17.86 -23.29 -27.81
N VAL A 419 16.92 -22.67 -27.08
CA VAL A 419 15.53 -23.17 -26.94
C VAL A 419 14.58 -22.55 -27.96
N CYS A 420 14.71 -21.25 -28.24
CA CYS A 420 13.75 -20.53 -29.08
C CYS A 420 14.38 -19.72 -30.22
N GLY A 421 15.71 -19.76 -30.38
CA GLY A 421 16.43 -18.99 -31.40
C GLY A 421 16.46 -17.47 -31.18
N GLY A 422 15.78 -16.95 -30.15
CA GLY A 422 15.67 -15.52 -29.88
C GLY A 422 16.99 -14.87 -29.42
N PRO A 423 17.08 -13.53 -29.51
CA PRO A 423 18.27 -12.78 -29.11
C PRO A 423 18.47 -12.82 -27.60
N LEU A 424 19.74 -12.83 -27.20
CA LEU A 424 20.18 -12.77 -25.81
C LEU A 424 20.53 -11.33 -25.45
N THR A 425 20.16 -10.91 -24.26
CA THR A 425 20.52 -9.59 -23.73
C THR A 425 21.14 -9.68 -22.36
N LEU A 426 21.98 -8.68 -22.08
CA LEU A 426 22.52 -8.39 -20.76
C LEU A 426 21.39 -8.03 -19.80
N THR A 427 21.61 -8.29 -18.52
CA THR A 427 20.71 -7.85 -17.45
C THR A 427 21.16 -6.52 -16.85
N VAL A 428 22.46 -6.25 -16.85
CA VAL A 428 23.07 -5.00 -16.42
C VAL A 428 23.77 -4.36 -17.61
N TYR A 429 23.50 -3.08 -17.85
CA TYR A 429 24.03 -2.31 -18.96
C TYR A 429 25.02 -1.26 -18.46
N ARG A 430 25.94 -0.82 -19.33
CA ARG A 430 26.93 0.24 -19.04
C ARG A 430 26.33 1.48 -18.38
N GLY A 431 25.23 1.99 -18.93
CA GLY A 431 24.56 3.18 -18.38
C GLY A 431 24.03 3.01 -16.95
N GLY A 432 23.83 1.77 -16.48
CA GLY A 432 23.48 1.52 -15.07
C GLY A 432 24.66 1.71 -14.12
N ILE A 433 25.89 1.53 -14.60
CA ILE A 433 27.12 1.72 -13.83
C ILE A 433 27.52 3.20 -13.82
N GLU A 434 27.45 3.87 -14.96
CA GLU A 434 27.87 5.28 -15.12
C GLU A 434 26.91 6.29 -14.49
N LYS A 435 25.66 5.88 -14.22
CA LYS A 435 24.55 6.76 -13.78
C LYS A 435 24.91 7.72 -12.63
N TYR A 436 25.74 7.29 -11.68
CA TYR A 436 26.08 8.07 -10.47
C TYR A 436 27.54 8.51 -10.41
N LEU A 437 28.35 8.19 -11.41
CA LEU A 437 29.78 8.46 -11.39
C LEU A 437 30.05 9.97 -11.35
N ASP A 438 29.44 10.72 -12.26
CA ASP A 438 29.64 12.18 -12.35
C ASP A 438 29.07 12.91 -11.14
N ALA A 439 27.95 12.43 -10.61
CA ALA A 439 27.34 12.96 -9.39
C ALA A 439 28.23 12.73 -8.16
N ALA A 440 28.85 11.56 -8.05
CA ALA A 440 29.80 11.24 -6.98
C ALA A 440 31.03 12.16 -7.04
N GLU A 441 31.59 12.40 -8.23
CA GLU A 441 32.72 13.32 -8.40
C GLU A 441 32.37 14.76 -8.05
N HIS A 442 31.22 15.25 -8.51
CA HIS A 442 30.76 16.59 -8.20
C HIS A 442 30.63 16.78 -6.67
N LEU A 443 30.09 15.77 -6.00
CA LEU A 443 29.86 15.79 -4.56
C LEU A 443 31.19 15.76 -3.78
N ILE A 444 32.17 14.95 -4.20
CA ILE A 444 33.53 14.95 -3.61
C ILE A 444 34.19 16.33 -3.76
N LYS A 445 34.09 16.94 -4.94
CA LYS A 445 34.69 18.25 -5.23
C LYS A 445 34.01 19.37 -4.45
N LYS A 446 32.67 19.40 -4.43
CA LYS A 446 31.89 20.47 -3.79
C LYS A 446 32.09 20.50 -2.27
N TYR A 447 32.08 19.34 -1.62
CA TYR A 447 32.17 19.24 -0.16
C TYR A 447 33.57 18.88 0.37
N GLY A 448 34.57 18.70 -0.50
CA GLY A 448 35.94 18.39 -0.07
C GLY A 448 36.02 17.10 0.78
N LEU A 449 35.47 16.00 0.27
CA LEU A 449 35.32 14.75 1.05
C LEU A 449 36.62 13.95 1.27
N GLY A 450 37.78 14.47 0.86
CA GLY A 450 39.09 13.85 1.03
C GLY A 450 39.58 13.05 -0.20
N GLU A 451 40.90 12.86 -0.27
CA GLU A 451 41.57 12.29 -1.46
C GLU A 451 41.23 10.82 -1.71
N TYR A 452 41.02 10.04 -0.65
CA TYR A 452 40.70 8.62 -0.77
C TYR A 452 39.48 8.36 -1.66
N TYR A 453 38.39 9.13 -1.47
CA TYR A 453 37.19 8.95 -2.29
C TYR A 453 37.37 9.44 -3.72
N ALA A 454 38.15 10.51 -3.92
CA ALA A 454 38.49 11.01 -5.24
C ALA A 454 39.26 9.96 -6.05
N GLN A 455 40.32 9.39 -5.47
CA GLN A 455 41.11 8.32 -6.07
C GLN A 455 40.25 7.09 -6.36
N ARG A 456 39.37 6.70 -5.42
CA ARG A 456 38.49 5.55 -5.60
C ARG A 456 37.52 5.69 -6.78
N ILE A 457 36.90 6.87 -6.95
CA ILE A 457 36.03 7.11 -8.12
C ILE A 457 36.85 7.13 -9.41
N MET A 458 38.05 7.74 -9.39
CA MET A 458 38.95 7.75 -10.53
C MET A 458 39.30 6.33 -10.99
N LEU A 459 39.71 5.45 -10.08
CA LEU A 459 40.02 4.05 -10.38
C LEU A 459 38.82 3.31 -10.99
N VAL A 460 37.62 3.55 -10.46
CA VAL A 460 36.39 2.96 -11.00
C VAL A 460 36.11 3.47 -12.41
N ARG A 461 36.33 4.76 -12.68
CA ARG A 461 36.17 5.32 -14.02
C ARG A 461 37.15 4.70 -15.02
N GLU A 462 38.41 4.53 -14.61
CA GLU A 462 39.43 3.86 -15.43
C GLU A 462 39.06 2.41 -15.71
N GLU A 463 38.56 1.67 -14.71
CA GLU A 463 38.10 0.29 -14.88
C GLU A 463 36.92 0.19 -15.86
N ILE A 464 35.94 1.11 -15.74
CA ILE A 464 34.82 1.20 -16.69
C ILE A 464 35.34 1.46 -18.10
N ASN A 465 36.22 2.45 -18.28
CA ASN A 465 36.80 2.75 -19.58
C ASN A 465 37.55 1.54 -20.14
N SER A 466 38.38 0.86 -19.35
CA SER A 466 39.10 -0.35 -19.77
C SER A 466 38.16 -1.49 -20.19
N LEU A 467 37.08 -1.73 -19.44
CA LEU A 467 36.12 -2.80 -19.73
C LEU A 467 35.28 -2.54 -20.99
N PHE A 468 34.98 -1.28 -21.28
CA PHE A 468 34.09 -0.91 -22.40
C PHE A 468 34.84 -0.39 -23.64
N GLU A 469 36.08 0.03 -23.53
CA GLU A 469 36.93 0.47 -24.64
C GLU A 469 37.54 -0.73 -25.36
N GLY A 470 36.66 -1.54 -25.94
CA GLY A 470 36.95 -2.53 -26.95
C GLY A 470 36.10 -2.29 -28.20
N LYS A 471 36.70 -1.69 -29.23
CA LYS A 471 36.27 -1.66 -30.65
C LYS A 471 34.98 -0.89 -31.01
N LYS A 472 34.91 0.42 -30.73
CA LYS A 472 34.18 1.36 -31.59
C LYS A 472 35.04 2.60 -31.86
N PRO A 473 35.18 3.07 -33.11
CA PRO A 473 35.87 4.32 -33.38
C PRO A 473 35.16 5.44 -32.61
N ARG A 474 35.91 6.19 -31.78
CA ARG A 474 35.40 7.40 -31.13
C ARG A 474 35.07 8.39 -32.25
N GLN A 475 33.83 8.88 -32.28
CA GLN A 475 33.48 10.05 -33.09
C GLN A 475 34.11 11.25 -32.39
N VAL A 476 35.23 11.73 -32.94
CA VAL A 476 35.95 12.90 -32.42
C VAL A 476 35.17 14.15 -32.84
N SER A 477 34.95 15.08 -31.91
CA SER A 477 34.30 16.35 -32.26
C SER A 477 35.34 17.28 -32.90
N LEU A 478 34.93 18.12 -33.86
CA LEU A 478 35.83 19.11 -34.49
C LEU A 478 36.39 20.13 -33.49
N VAL A 479 35.79 20.26 -32.31
CA VAL A 479 36.21 21.18 -31.24
C VAL A 479 37.41 20.64 -30.48
N ASP A 480 37.65 19.31 -30.51
CA ASP A 480 38.81 18.69 -29.85
C ASP A 480 40.12 18.94 -30.62
N PHE A 481 40.04 19.58 -31.80
CA PHE A 481 41.18 19.97 -32.63
C PHE A 481 41.41 21.49 -32.70
N ALA A 482 40.60 22.30 -32.00
CA ALA A 482 40.64 23.76 -32.05
C ALA A 482 41.40 24.38 -30.87
#